data_AF-A0A523MV16-F1
#
_entry.id   AF-A0A523MV16-F1
#
_cell.length_a   1.000
_cell.length_b   1.000
_cell.length_c   1.000
_cell.angle_alpha   90.00
_cell.angle_beta   90.00
_cell.angle_gamma   90.00
#
_symmetry.space_group_name_H-M   'P 1'
#
loop_
_entity.id
_entity.type
_entity.pdbx_description
1 polymer ?
#
loop_
_entity_poly.entity_id
_entity_poly.type
_entity_poly.pdbx_seq_one_letter_code
_entity_poly.pdbx_strand_id
1 'polypeptide(L)'
;MTQIKSDLICEIIRKSQTHFLGKKDWGSPTLSEACEKSLVAWVKDNAQKYREHYKKELSQYSSAELGGILKTLDEQGKDLNDILNNCPAFAEGNKASI
;
A
#
# COMPACT_ATOMS: atom_id res chain seq x y z
N MET A 1 -18.87 7.01 -9.81
CA MET A 1 -17.54 6.58 -10.29
C MET A 1 -17.77 5.48 -11.31
N THR A 2 -17.10 5.48 -12.47
CA THR A 2 -17.28 4.38 -13.44
C THR A 2 -16.68 3.08 -12.90
N GLN A 3 -17.17 1.93 -13.37
CA GLN A 3 -16.65 0.62 -12.98
C GLN A 3 -15.13 0.53 -13.23
N ILE A 4 -14.69 0.93 -14.43
CA ILE A 4 -13.27 0.98 -14.81
C ILE A 4 -12.43 1.79 -13.81
N LYS A 5 -12.91 2.97 -13.39
CA LYS A 5 -12.18 3.79 -12.41
C LYS A 5 -12.14 3.13 -11.04
N SER A 6 -13.22 2.48 -10.62
CA SER A 6 -13.26 1.72 -9.35
C SER A 6 -12.28 0.54 -9.36
N ASP A 7 -12.24 -0.22 -10.46
CA ASP A 7 -11.37 -1.38 -10.62
C ASP A 7 -9.89 -0.96 -10.62
N LEU A 8 -9.59 0.15 -11.30
CA LEU A 8 -8.25 0.73 -11.35
C LEU A 8 -7.76 1.17 -9.96
N ILE A 9 -8.62 1.82 -9.17
CA ILE A 9 -8.31 2.20 -7.78
C ILE A 9 -8.04 0.96 -6.93
N CYS A 10 -8.87 -0.08 -7.05
CA CYS A 10 -8.67 -1.33 -6.32
C CYS A 10 -7.31 -1.96 -6.65
N GLU A 11 -6.93 -1.99 -7.93
CA GLU A 11 -5.66 -2.57 -8.37
C GLU A 11 -4.44 -1.77 -7.89
N ILE A 12 -4.51 -0.44 -7.96
CA ILE A 12 -3.48 0.46 -7.42
C ILE A 12 -3.27 0.22 -5.92
N ILE A 13 -4.36 0.14 -5.14
CA ILE A 13 -4.29 -0.13 -3.69
C ILE A 13 -3.66 -1.52 -3.44
N ARG A 14 -4.11 -2.54 -4.17
CA ARG A 14 -3.62 -3.91 -4.01
C ARG A 14 -2.11 -3.99 -4.26
N LYS A 15 -1.63 -3.48 -5.39
CA LYS A 15 -0.21 -3.46 -5.75
C LYS A 15 0.62 -2.66 -4.76
N SER A 16 0.14 -1.48 -4.38
CA SER A 16 0.81 -0.65 -3.38
C SER A 16 0.94 -1.36 -2.03
N GLN A 17 -0.10 -2.05 -1.57
CA GLN A 17 -0.02 -2.84 -0.34
C GLN A 17 0.99 -3.98 -0.48
N THR A 18 1.00 -4.69 -1.60
CA THR A 18 2.01 -5.73 -1.86
C THR A 18 3.43 -5.17 -1.78
N HIS A 19 3.71 -4.02 -2.40
CA HIS A 19 5.04 -3.40 -2.35
C HIS A 19 5.40 -2.95 -0.94
N PHE A 20 4.46 -2.32 -0.21
CA PHE A 20 4.66 -1.90 1.17
C PHE A 20 5.02 -3.09 2.10
N LEU A 21 4.30 -4.20 1.99
CA LEU A 21 4.57 -5.40 2.79
C LEU A 21 5.89 -6.08 2.37
N GLY A 22 6.21 -6.07 1.07
CA GLY A 22 7.48 -6.56 0.54
C GLY A 22 8.69 -5.81 1.10
N LYS A 23 8.60 -4.48 1.25
CA LYS A 23 9.67 -3.65 1.85
C LYS A 23 9.95 -3.96 3.32
N LYS A 24 8.97 -4.49 4.07
CA LYS A 24 9.14 -4.83 5.50
C LYS A 24 9.71 -6.24 5.71
N ASP A 25 10.18 -6.89 4.64
CA ASP A 25 10.54 -8.31 4.59
C ASP A 25 9.40 -9.26 4.99
N TRP A 26 8.19 -8.75 5.23
CA TRP A 26 7.00 -9.53 5.56
C TRP A 26 6.48 -10.38 4.40
N GLY A 27 7.07 -10.26 3.21
CA GLY A 27 6.84 -11.18 2.09
C GLY A 27 7.94 -12.23 1.89
N SER A 28 9.00 -12.25 2.71
CA SER A 28 10.13 -13.16 2.53
C SER A 28 9.78 -14.61 2.88
N PRO A 29 10.17 -15.61 2.06
CA PRO A 29 10.02 -17.03 2.41
C PRO A 29 10.82 -17.46 3.64
N THR A 30 11.68 -16.59 4.20
CA THR A 30 12.45 -16.83 5.43
C THR A 30 11.83 -16.23 6.68
N LEU A 31 10.57 -15.76 6.64
CA LEU A 31 9.91 -15.17 7.80
C LEU A 31 9.79 -16.19 8.93
N SER A 32 10.24 -15.80 10.11
CA SER A 32 9.95 -16.55 11.32
C SER A 32 8.45 -16.51 11.63
N GLU A 33 7.95 -17.51 12.34
CA GLU A 33 6.55 -17.58 12.77
C GLU A 33 6.11 -16.31 13.55
N ALA A 34 7.03 -15.69 14.30
CA ALA A 34 6.79 -14.43 15.01
C ALA A 34 6.59 -13.24 14.07
N CYS A 35 7.31 -13.24 12.95
CA CYS A 35 7.19 -12.25 11.89
C CYS A 35 5.88 -12.40 11.12
N GLU A 36 5.46 -13.63 10.81
CA GLU A 36 4.16 -13.91 10.19
C GLU A 36 3.00 -13.46 11.09
N LYS A 37 3.06 -13.78 12.39
CA LYS A 37 2.07 -13.31 13.39
C LYS A 37 2.00 -11.77 13.44
N SER A 38 3.14 -11.09 13.37
CA SER A 38 3.21 -9.63 13.37
C SER A 38 2.62 -9.02 12.08
N LEU A 39 2.90 -9.62 10.92
CA LEU A 39 2.29 -9.25 9.65
C LEU A 39 0.76 -9.41 9.71
N VAL A 40 0.27 -10.57 10.15
CA VAL A 40 -1.18 -10.83 10.23
C VAL A 40 -1.87 -9.86 11.19
N ALA A 41 -1.26 -9.57 12.34
CA ALA A 41 -1.76 -8.55 13.26
C ALA A 41 -1.81 -7.17 12.60
N TRP A 42 -0.73 -6.77 11.92
CA TRP A 42 -0.71 -5.49 11.21
C TRP A 42 -1.79 -5.42 10.12
N VAL A 43 -1.94 -6.47 9.30
CA VAL A 43 -2.96 -6.53 8.24
C VAL A 43 -4.36 -6.42 8.84
N LYS A 44 -4.65 -7.13 9.94
CA LYS A 44 -5.95 -7.02 10.63
C LYS A 44 -6.25 -5.60 11.09
N ASP A 45 -5.24 -4.89 11.60
CA ASP A 45 -5.45 -3.58 12.22
C ASP A 45 -5.38 -2.39 11.24
N ASN A 46 -4.73 -2.59 10.08
CA ASN A 46 -4.35 -1.51 9.16
C ASN A 46 -4.85 -1.69 7.73
N ALA A 47 -5.13 -2.91 7.24
CA ALA A 47 -5.45 -3.11 5.82
C ALA A 47 -6.75 -2.40 5.40
N GLN A 48 -7.77 -2.42 6.26
CA GLN A 48 -9.02 -1.68 6.01
C GLN A 48 -8.78 -0.18 5.98
N LYS A 49 -8.07 0.37 6.98
CA LYS A 49 -7.75 1.81 7.06
C LYS A 49 -6.93 2.28 5.87
N TYR A 50 -5.93 1.48 5.47
CA TYR A 50 -5.11 1.72 4.29
C TYR A 50 -5.99 1.80 3.05
N ARG A 51 -6.87 0.80 2.84
CA ARG A 51 -7.77 0.77 1.69
C ARG A 51 -8.73 1.96 1.69
N GLU A 52 -9.35 2.29 2.81
CA GLU A 52 -10.30 3.40 2.91
C GLU A 52 -9.63 4.74 2.66
N HIS A 53 -8.45 4.96 3.26
CA HIS A 53 -7.65 6.16 3.08
C HIS A 53 -7.28 6.35 1.60
N TYR A 54 -6.63 5.37 1.00
CA TYR A 54 -6.19 5.49 -0.38
C TYR A 54 -7.33 5.45 -1.39
N LYS A 55 -8.45 4.78 -1.09
CA LYS A 55 -9.64 4.86 -1.95
C LYS A 55 -10.18 6.29 -2.00
N LYS A 56 -10.17 7.00 -0.87
CA LYS A 56 -10.56 8.42 -0.81
C LYS A 56 -9.57 9.28 -1.58
N GLU A 57 -8.27 9.15 -1.31
CA GLU A 57 -7.23 9.92 -2.01
C GLU A 57 -7.21 9.66 -3.52
N LEU A 58 -7.35 8.41 -3.95
CA LEU A 58 -7.32 8.07 -5.38
C LEU A 58 -8.61 8.48 -6.11
N SER A 59 -9.71 8.71 -5.39
CA SER A 59 -10.99 9.09 -6.01
C SER A 59 -10.95 10.45 -6.71
N GLN A 60 -10.04 11.33 -6.31
CA GLN A 60 -9.90 12.68 -6.88
C GLN A 60 -9.21 12.71 -8.25
N TYR A 61 -8.44 11.67 -8.60
CA TYR A 61 -7.70 11.59 -9.86
C TYR A 61 -8.56 11.09 -11.02
N SER A 62 -8.27 11.55 -12.23
CA SER A 62 -8.84 11.02 -13.48
C SER A 62 -8.34 9.60 -13.78
N SER A 63 -9.02 8.87 -14.67
CA SER A 63 -8.59 7.53 -15.08
C SER A 63 -7.19 7.53 -15.74
N ALA A 64 -6.83 8.61 -16.44
CA ALA A 64 -5.51 8.75 -17.06
C ALA A 64 -4.41 8.91 -16.01
N GLU A 65 -4.63 9.77 -15.01
CA GLU A 65 -3.70 9.97 -13.88
C GLU A 65 -3.54 8.69 -13.06
N LEU A 66 -4.64 7.98 -12.79
CA LEU A 66 -4.60 6.67 -12.12
C LEU A 66 -3.78 5.66 -12.94
N GLY A 67 -3.89 5.65 -14.27
CA GLY A 67 -3.03 4.82 -15.13
C GLY A 67 -1.54 5.16 -14.99
N GLY A 68 -1.20 6.45 -14.86
CA GLY A 68 0.16 6.89 -14.59
C GLY A 68 0.69 6.45 -13.21
N ILE A 69 -0.16 6.51 -12.18
CA ILE A 69 0.17 6.01 -10.83
C ILE A 69 0.42 4.50 -10.86
N LEU A 70 -0.46 3.73 -11.51
CA LEU A 70 -0.31 2.28 -11.65
C LEU A 70 1.00 1.91 -12.35
N LYS A 71 1.31 2.59 -13.45
CA LYS A 71 2.58 2.41 -14.17
C LYS A 71 3.79 2.70 -13.27
N THR A 72 3.73 3.77 -12.47
CA THR A 72 4.80 4.13 -11.54
C THR A 72 5.01 3.06 -10.46
N LEU A 73 3.94 2.49 -9.92
CA LEU A 73 4.02 1.38 -8.96
C LEU A 73 4.77 0.19 -9.59
N ASP A 74 4.40 -0.19 -10.81
CA ASP A 74 4.96 -1.36 -11.51
C ASP A 74 6.43 -1.18 -11.90
N GLU A 75 6.82 0.01 -12.34
CA GLU A 75 8.17 0.26 -12.84
C GLU A 75 9.19 0.53 -11.73
N GLN A 76 8.74 1.02 -10.57
CA GLN A 76 9.67 1.57 -9.55
C GLN A 76 9.67 0.79 -8.23
N GLY A 77 8.83 -0.23 -8.07
CA GLY A 77 8.69 -0.97 -6.80
C GLY A 77 8.27 -0.07 -5.62
N LYS A 78 7.71 1.10 -5.93
CA LYS A 78 7.21 2.07 -4.96
C LYS A 78 5.83 1.67 -4.46
N ASP A 79 5.46 2.19 -3.31
CA ASP A 79 4.09 2.16 -2.80
C ASP A 79 3.50 3.58 -2.77
N LEU A 80 2.20 3.68 -2.48
CA LEU A 80 1.48 4.95 -2.51
C LEU A 80 1.98 5.93 -1.44
N ASN A 81 2.64 5.51 -0.36
CA ASN A 81 3.26 6.46 0.57
C ASN A 81 4.44 7.17 -0.10
N ASP A 82 5.15 6.52 -1.02
CA ASP A 82 6.28 7.15 -1.74
C ASP A 82 5.82 8.09 -2.85
N ILE A 83 4.64 7.81 -3.43
CA ILE A 83 4.12 8.52 -4.61
C ILE A 83 3.25 9.70 -4.18
N LEU A 84 2.39 9.47 -3.18
CA LEU A 84 1.46 10.45 -2.66
C LEU A 84 2.08 11.03 -1.38
N ASN A 85 2.87 12.11 -1.52
CA ASN A 85 3.56 12.86 -0.46
C ASN A 85 2.66 13.42 0.68
N ASN A 86 1.40 12.97 0.79
CA ASN A 86 0.37 13.47 1.71
C ASN A 86 -0.23 12.38 2.64
N CYS A 87 0.37 11.18 2.74
CA CYS A 87 -0.25 10.08 3.47
C CYS A 87 0.06 10.03 4.97
N PRO A 88 -0.90 9.55 5.79
CA PRO A 88 -0.66 9.30 7.19
C PRO A 88 0.45 8.26 7.28
N ALA A 89 1.43 8.52 8.14
CA ALA A 89 2.48 7.57 8.44
C ALA A 89 1.83 6.27 8.95
N PHE A 90 1.54 5.32 8.04
CA PHE A 90 1.23 3.94 8.37
C PHE A 90 2.54 3.33 8.86
N ALA A 91 2.86 3.71 10.10
CA ALA A 91 4.20 4.01 10.54
C ALA A 91 5.21 2.90 10.25
N GLU A 92 6.41 3.37 9.91
CA GLU A 92 7.68 2.81 10.32
C GLU A 92 7.60 2.42 11.81
N GLY A 93 7.06 1.24 12.10
CA GLY A 93 7.04 0.68 13.43
C GLY A 93 8.48 0.39 13.85
N ASN A 94 9.03 1.27 14.70
CA ASN A 94 10.23 1.11 15.53
C ASN A 94 11.54 0.76 14.78
N LYS A 95 12.22 1.78 14.27
CA LYS A 95 13.62 1.95 14.67
C LYS A 95 13.63 2.47 16.11
N ALA A 96 13.46 1.56 17.07
CA ALA A 96 13.87 1.85 18.44
C ALA A 96 15.38 2.07 18.38
N SER A 97 15.77 3.34 18.49
CA SER A 97 17.12 3.72 18.85
C SER A 97 17.40 3.18 20.25
N ILE A 98 18.52 2.49 20.39
CA ILE A 98 19.45 2.29 21.52
C ILE A 98 20.01 0.88 21.42
#